data_AF-A0A2V9KFB3-F1
#
_entry.id   AF-A0A2V9KFB3-F1
#
_cell.length_a   1.000
_cell.length_b   1.000
_cell.length_c   1.000
_cell.angle_alpha   90.00
_cell.angle_beta   90.00
_cell.angle_gamma   90.00
#
_symmetry.space_group_name_H-M   'P 1'
#
loop_
_entity.id
_entity.type
_entity.pdbx_description
1 polymer ?
#
loop_
_entity_poly.entity_id
_entity_poly.type
_entity_poly.pdbx_seq_one_letter_code
_entity_poly.pdbx_strand_id
1 'polypeptide(L)' 'WIVDPDRQTVTVYRSLTDVAVFASDDTLTAGEILPGFSLKVAALFS' A
#
# COMPACT_ATOMS: atom_id res chain seq x y z
N TRP A 1 2.23 -4.67 -5.75
CA TRP A 1 1.13 -3.85 -5.20
C TRP A 1 0.21 -3.47 -6.33
N ILE A 2 -1.07 -3.30 -6.06
CA ILE A 2 -2.06 -2.84 -7.03
C ILE A 2 -2.64 -1.54 -6.47
N VAL A 3 -2.63 -0.48 -7.29
CA VAL A 3 -3.18 0.83 -6.92
C VAL A 3 -4.53 0.97 -7.60
N ASP A 4 -5.55 1.36 -6.83
CA ASP A 4 -6.87 1.72 -7.33
C ASP A 4 -7.09 3.23 -7.08
N PRO A 5 -6.91 4.08 -8.10
CA PRO A 5 -7.04 5.54 -7.97
C PRO A 5 -8.47 6.00 -7.69
N ASP A 6 -9.47 5.34 -8.27
CA ASP A 6 -10.88 5.71 -8.11
C ASP A 6 -11.34 5.49 -6.66
N ARG A 7 -10.84 4.41 -6.03
CA ARG A 7 -11.10 4.11 -4.62
C ARG A 7 -10.07 4.68 -3.66
N GLN A 8 -8.98 5.24 -4.17
CA GLN A 8 -7.83 5.71 -3.41
C GLN A 8 -7.31 4.65 -2.41
N THR A 9 -7.11 3.43 -2.92
CA THR A 9 -6.62 2.28 -2.12
C THR A 9 -5.42 1.61 -2.77
N VAL A 10 -4.64 0.91 -1.95
CA VAL A 10 -3.52 0.08 -2.39
C VAL A 10 -3.67 -1.33 -1.84
N THR A 11 -3.71 -2.32 -2.72
CA THR A 11 -3.71 -3.74 -2.36
C THR A 11 -2.30 -4.31 -2.45
N VAL A 12 -1.81 -4.84 -1.34
CA VAL A 12 -0.50 -5.47 -1.18
C VAL A 12 -0.67 -6.97 -1.09
N TYR A 13 -0.08 -7.69 -2.05
CA TYR A 13 0.03 -9.15 -2.01
C TYR A 13 1.45 -9.51 -1.58
N ARG A 14 1.58 -10.24 -0.47
CA ARG A 14 2.86 -10.79 0.01
C ARG A 14 2.98 -12.28 -0.31
N SER A 15 1.85 -12.98 -0.36
CA SER A 15 1.72 -14.35 -0.84
C SER A 15 0.31 -14.56 -1.38
N LEU A 16 0.00 -15.77 -1.86
CA LEU A 16 -1.36 -16.10 -2.32
C LEU A 16 -2.42 -16.00 -1.21
N THR A 17 -2.01 -16.08 0.06
CA THR A 17 -2.90 -16.06 1.22
C THR A 17 -2.74 -14.81 2.09
N ASP A 18 -1.71 -13.99 1.84
CA ASP A 18 -1.46 -12.76 2.59
C ASP A 18 -1.69 -11.55 1.68
N VAL A 19 -2.90 -10.98 1.81
CA VAL A 19 -3.39 -9.82 1.07
C VAL A 19 -3.85 -8.77 2.07
N ALA A 20 -3.33 -7.56 1.93
CA ALA A 20 -3.71 -6.41 2.74
C ALA A 20 -4.16 -5.26 1.83
N VAL A 21 -5.23 -4.56 2.24
CA VAL A 21 -5.72 -3.35 1.56
C VAL A 21 -5.45 -2.16 2.47
N PHE A 22 -4.84 -1.12 1.92
CA PHE A 22 -4.53 0.12 2.61
C PHE A 22 -5.35 1.26 2.00
N ALA A 23 -6.05 2.02 2.83
CA ALA A 23 -6.80 3.20 2.46
C ALA A 23 -5.94 4.47 2.54
N SER A 24 -6.47 5.60 2.09
CA SER A 24 -5.74 6.87 1.97
C SER A 24 -5.12 7.38 3.27
N ASP A 25 -5.78 7.11 4.41
CA ASP A 25 -5.32 7.47 5.74
C ASP A 25 -4.22 6.54 6.28
N ASP A 26 -4.08 5.35 5.70
CA ASP A 26 -3.06 4.38 6.09
C ASP A 26 -1.65 4.78 5.65
N THR A 27 -0.67 4.15 6.30
CA THR A 27 0.75 4.24 5.94
C THR A 27 1.19 2.93 5.30
N LEU A 28 1.63 3.01 4.05
CA LEU A 28 2.15 1.89 3.30
C LEU A 28 3.63 1.67 3.66
N THR A 29 3.96 0.44 4.05
CA THR A 29 5.34 0.01 4.32
C THR A 29 5.72 -1.15 3.43
N ALA A 30 7.00 -1.23 3.06
CA ALA A 30 7.53 -2.32 2.23
C ALA A 30 8.21 -3.43 3.04
N GLY A 31 8.12 -3.38 4.37
CA GLY A 31 8.68 -4.38 5.27
C GLY A 31 10.16 -4.66 4.97
N GLU A 32 10.49 -5.94 4.78
CA GLU A 32 11.85 -6.40 4.49
C GLU A 32 12.28 -6.16 3.03
N ILE A 33 11.34 -5.90 2.11
CA ILE A 33 11.65 -5.70 0.68
C ILE A 33 12.41 -4.38 0.49
N LEU A 34 12.00 -3.32 1.22
CA LEU A 34 12.68 -2.03 1.25
C LEU A 34 12.71 -1.52 2.70
N PRO A 35 13.76 -1.85 3.47
CA PRO A 35 13.90 -1.38 4.84
C PRO A 35 13.86 0.16 4.92
N GLY A 36 13.04 0.68 5.83
CA GLY A 36 12.87 2.13 6.03
C GLY A 36 11.90 2.80 5.05
N PHE A 37 11.33 2.09 4.08
CA PHE A 37 10.28 2.64 3.23
C PHE A 37 8.98 2.83 4.00
N SER A 38 8.47 4.05 4.00
CA SER A 38 7.19 4.43 4.59
C SER A 38 6.59 5.58 3.77
N LEU A 39 5.33 5.44 3.38
CA LEU A 39 4.62 6.43 2.56
C LEU A 39 3.16 6.51 2.99
N LYS A 40 2.61 7.74 3.08
CA LYS A 40 1.17 7.93 3.22
C LYS A 40 0.47 7.57 1.92
N VAL A 41 -0.54 6.71 1.99
CA VAL A 41 -1.24 6.22 0.78
C VAL A 41 -1.86 7.37 -0.01
N ALA A 42 -2.40 8.40 0.66
CA ALA A 42 -2.91 9.61 0.03
C ALA A 42 -1.90 10.32 -0.91
N ALA A 43 -0.58 10.19 -0.66
CA ALA A 43 0.45 10.81 -1.49
C ALA A 43 0.58 10.17 -2.89
N LEU A 44 -0.06 9.02 -3.12
CA LEU A 44 -0.09 8.35 -4.43
C LEU A 44 -1.17 8.94 -5.37
N PHE A 45 -2.08 9.77 -4.85
CA PHE A 45 -3.26 10.25 -5.57
C PHE A 45 -3.32 11.78 -5.71
N SER A 46 -2.20 12.48 -5.44
CA SER A 46 -2.08 13.94 -5.52
C SER A 46 -1.91 14.45 -6.96
#